data_AF-A0A2S9G7I2-F1
#
_entry.id   AF-A0A2S9G7I2-F1
#
_cell.length_a   1.000
_cell.length_b   1.000
_cell.length_c   1.000
_cell.angle_alpha   90.00
_cell.angle_beta   90.00
_cell.angle_gamma   90.00
#
_symmetry.space_group_name_H-M   'P 1'
#
loop_
_entity.id
_entity.type
_entity.pdbx_description
1 polymer ?
#
loop_
_entity_poly.entity_id
_entity_poly.type
_entity_poly.pdbx_seq_one_letter_code
_entity_poly.pdbx_strand_id
1 'polypeptide(L)'
;ETSPAVSKRIAATAAQQPGWAAGPPPGLQPTGDVVHTGGVMVVIGPGNYPERGAVQIFGECRNMNDHRGDNQIVDITDEVRGG
;
A
#
# COMPACT_ATOMS: atom_id res chain seq x y z
N GLU A 1 -15.57 -10.23 -7.17
CA GLU A 1 -14.62 -10.02 -8.28
C GLU A 1 -14.29 -8.53 -8.39
N THR A 2 -13.01 -8.16 -8.50
CA THR A 2 -12.68 -6.80 -8.95
C THR A 2 -12.63 -6.82 -10.47
N SER A 3 -13.73 -6.41 -11.10
CA SER A 3 -13.75 -6.16 -12.54
C SER A 3 -12.72 -5.07 -12.89
N PRO A 4 -12.08 -5.10 -14.08
CA PRO A 4 -11.16 -4.04 -14.54
C PRO A 4 -11.73 -2.62 -14.42
N ALA A 5 -13.05 -2.46 -14.51
CA ALA A 5 -13.70 -1.18 -14.31
C ALA A 5 -13.64 -0.69 -12.85
N VAL A 6 -13.72 -1.62 -11.88
CA VAL A 6 -13.67 -1.32 -10.45
C VAL A 6 -12.25 -0.97 -10.02
N SER A 7 -11.24 -1.74 -10.46
CA SER A 7 -9.83 -1.45 -10.13
C SER A 7 -9.42 -0.06 -10.64
N LYS A 8 -9.80 0.26 -11.88
CA LYS A 8 -9.52 1.57 -12.49
C LYS A 8 -10.19 2.72 -11.74
N ARG A 9 -11.43 2.52 -11.25
CA ARG A 9 -12.14 3.51 -10.44
C ARG A 9 -11.44 3.74 -9.10
N ILE A 10 -11.00 2.68 -8.43
CA ILE A 10 -10.27 2.79 -7.15
C ILE A 10 -8.97 3.57 -7.37
N ALA A 11 -8.19 3.21 -8.40
CA ALA A 11 -6.95 3.92 -8.73
C ALA A 11 -7.21 5.40 -9.05
N ALA A 12 -8.23 5.70 -9.85
CA ALA A 12 -8.60 7.08 -10.18
C ALA A 12 -9.00 7.89 -8.93
N THR A 13 -9.75 7.30 -8.00
CA THR A 13 -10.11 7.96 -6.73
C THR A 13 -8.89 8.21 -5.85
N ALA A 14 -7.96 7.26 -5.76
CA ALA A 14 -6.72 7.43 -5.01
C ALA A 14 -5.83 8.53 -5.61
N ALA A 15 -5.71 8.57 -6.94
CA ALA A 15 -4.94 9.61 -7.65
C ALA A 15 -5.52 11.03 -7.53
N GLN A 16 -6.74 11.20 -7.02
CA GLN A 16 -7.31 12.52 -6.72
C GLN A 16 -6.84 13.06 -5.36
N GLN A 17 -6.26 12.22 -4.50
CA GLN A 17 -5.76 12.67 -3.21
C GLN A 17 -4.43 13.43 -3.38
N PRO A 18 -4.21 14.53 -2.63
CA PRO A 18 -2.95 15.27 -2.69
C PRO A 18 -1.74 14.35 -2.48
N GLY A 19 -0.73 14.48 -3.36
CA GLY A 19 0.51 13.71 -3.28
C GLY A 19 0.45 12.32 -3.92
N TRP A 20 -0.72 11.85 -4.38
CA TRP A 20 -0.84 10.60 -5.12
C TRP A 20 -0.80 10.86 -6.63
N ALA A 21 -0.10 9.98 -7.35
CA ALA A 21 0.01 10.02 -8.79
C ALA A 21 -0.47 8.69 -9.39
N ALA A 22 -1.10 8.79 -10.57
CA ALA A 22 -1.48 7.61 -11.35
C ALA A 22 -0.24 6.92 -11.96
N GLY A 23 -0.28 5.59 -12.00
CA GLY A 23 0.81 4.77 -12.52
C GLY A 23 1.87 4.40 -11.47
N PRO A 24 2.81 3.53 -11.83
CA PRO A 24 3.93 3.16 -10.97
C PRO A 24 5.00 4.26 -10.90
N PRO A 25 5.88 4.24 -9.89
CA PRO A 25 7.13 5.00 -9.92
C PRO A 25 7.98 4.67 -11.17
N PRO A 26 8.85 5.59 -11.62
CA PRO A 26 9.72 5.35 -12.78
C PRO A 26 10.52 4.04 -12.67
N GLY A 27 10.60 3.29 -13.77
CA GLY A 27 11.37 2.05 -13.86
C GLY A 27 10.62 0.78 -13.43
N LEU A 28 9.39 0.89 -12.96
CA LEU A 28 8.54 -0.26 -12.59
C LEU A 28 7.41 -0.48 -13.60
N GLN A 29 7.06 -1.75 -13.83
CA GLN A 29 5.99 -2.18 -14.75
C GLN A 29 5.13 -3.30 -14.12
N PRO A 30 4.46 -3.05 -12.98
CA PRO A 30 3.63 -4.06 -12.33
C PRO A 30 2.34 -4.32 -13.13
N THR A 31 1.75 -5.50 -12.94
CA THR A 31 0.46 -5.85 -13.54
C THR A 31 -0.70 -5.39 -12.65
N GLY A 32 -1.61 -4.57 -13.19
CA GLY A 32 -2.80 -4.05 -12.50
C GLY A 32 -2.95 -2.54 -12.68
N ASP A 33 -3.96 -1.96 -12.02
CA ASP A 33 -4.09 -0.50 -11.92
C ASP A 33 -3.23 0.00 -10.76
N VAL A 34 -2.47 1.06 -10.99
CA VAL A 34 -1.40 1.48 -10.06
C VAL A 34 -1.54 2.95 -9.70
N VAL A 35 -1.24 3.25 -8.45
CA VAL A 35 -0.99 4.61 -7.97
C VAL A 35 0.24 4.62 -7.05
N HIS A 36 0.90 5.76 -6.92
CA HIS A 36 2.04 5.89 -6.01
C HIS A 36 2.09 7.26 -5.33
N THR A 37 2.77 7.33 -4.20
CA THR A 37 3.10 8.57 -3.50
C THR A 37 4.43 8.39 -2.77
N GLY A 38 5.41 9.28 -3.05
CA GLY A 38 6.76 9.15 -2.50
C GLY A 38 7.32 7.73 -2.67
N GLY A 39 7.64 7.09 -1.55
CA GLY A 39 8.14 5.71 -1.48
C GLY A 39 7.09 4.61 -1.50
N VAL A 40 5.81 4.92 -1.63
CA VAL A 40 4.71 3.94 -1.56
C VAL A 40 4.09 3.74 -2.94
N MET A 41 3.87 2.49 -3.32
CA MET A 41 3.15 2.08 -4.52
C MET A 41 1.99 1.18 -4.14
N VAL A 42 0.83 1.36 -4.77
CA VAL A 42 -0.35 0.53 -4.58
C VAL A 42 -0.75 -0.09 -5.91
N VAL A 43 -0.95 -1.41 -5.93
CA VAL A 43 -1.42 -2.17 -7.09
C VAL A 43 -2.82 -2.71 -6.77
N ILE A 44 -3.78 -2.42 -7.65
CA ILE A 44 -5.18 -2.81 -7.53
C ILE A 44 -5.52 -3.74 -8.69
N GLY A 45 -6.07 -4.91 -8.37
CA GLY A 45 -6.37 -5.91 -9.38
C GLY A 45 -6.97 -7.19 -8.82
N PRO A 46 -6.90 -8.30 -9.56
CA PRO A 46 -7.29 -9.61 -9.08
C PRO A 46 -6.49 -10.01 -7.83
N GLY A 47 -7.16 -10.66 -6.88
CA GLY A 47 -6.49 -11.29 -5.75
C GLY A 47 -5.97 -12.69 -6.09
N ASN A 48 -5.40 -13.37 -5.08
CA ASN A 48 -4.89 -14.73 -5.22
C ASN A 48 -5.96 -15.78 -5.59
N TYR A 49 -7.25 -15.40 -5.50
CA TYR A 49 -8.37 -16.19 -5.98
C TYR A 49 -9.13 -15.40 -7.05
N PRO A 50 -9.54 -16.01 -8.17
CA PRO A 50 -10.14 -15.32 -9.31
C PRO A 50 -11.39 -14.51 -8.96
N GLU A 51 -12.18 -14.98 -7.99
CA GLU A 51 -13.41 -14.32 -7.57
C GLU A 51 -13.18 -13.08 -6.68
N ARG A 52 -11.93 -12.78 -6.32
CA ARG A 52 -11.58 -11.74 -5.35
C ARG A 52 -10.76 -10.62 -5.96
N GLY A 53 -10.93 -9.43 -5.39
CA GLY A 53 -10.01 -8.32 -5.56
C GLY A 53 -8.86 -8.35 -4.58
N ALA A 54 -7.77 -7.67 -4.92
CA ALA A 54 -6.74 -7.31 -3.97
C ALA A 54 -6.29 -5.86 -4.17
N VAL A 55 -5.88 -5.26 -3.05
CA VAL A 55 -5.10 -4.02 -2.99
C VAL A 55 -3.80 -4.39 -2.32
N GLN A 56 -2.70 -4.31 -3.07
CA GLN A 56 -1.35 -4.61 -2.58
C GLN A 56 -0.62 -3.29 -2.39
N ILE A 57 -0.12 -3.05 -1.17
CA ILE A 57 0.59 -1.82 -0.81
C ILE A 57 2.06 -2.18 -0.60
N PHE A 58 2.93 -1.55 -1.39
CA PHE A 58 4.38 -1.71 -1.35
C PHE A 58 4.98 -0.41 -0.84
N GLY A 59 5.59 -0.43 0.35
CA GLY A 59 6.39 0.70 0.83
C GLY A 59 7.83 0.62 0.34
N GLU A 60 8.58 1.70 0.54
CA GLU A 60 10.03 1.68 0.50
C GLU A 60 10.52 0.60 1.46
N CYS A 61 11.51 -0.19 1.02
CA CYS A 61 12.32 -0.99 1.94
C CYS A 61 13.16 -0.04 2.80
N ARG A 62 12.52 0.68 3.72
CA ARG A 62 13.20 1.20 4.89
C ARG A 62 13.50 -0.01 5.76
N ASN A 63 14.77 -0.16 6.10
CA ASN A 63 15.21 -1.22 6.99
C ASN A 63 14.44 -1.13 8.33
N MET A 64 13.35 -1.89 8.46
CA MET A 64 12.55 -1.99 9.69
C MET A 64 13.24 -2.87 10.75
N ASN A 65 14.46 -3.34 10.50
CA ASN A 65 15.14 -4.33 11.34
C ASN A 65 16.36 -3.76 12.07
N ASP A 66 16.80 -2.52 11.81
CA ASP A 66 17.90 -1.93 12.59
C ASP A 66 17.38 -1.11 13.76
N HIS A 67 16.81 -1.86 14.71
CA HIS A 67 16.44 -1.38 16.03
C HIS A 67 17.61 -1.48 17.04
N ARG A 68 18.85 -1.75 16.58
CA ARG A 68 19.95 -2.06 17.49
C ARG A 68 20.46 -0.85 18.28
N GLY A 69 20.05 0.36 17.87
CA GLY A 69 20.40 1.62 18.53
C GLY A 69 19.21 2.46 19.00
N ASP A 70 17.97 2.05 18.70
CA ASP A 70 16.79 2.76 19.19
C ASP A 70 16.26 2.10 20.47
N ASN A 71 16.58 2.69 21.62
CA ASN A 71 15.96 2.31 22.90
C ASN A 71 14.48 2.76 22.97
N GLN A 72 13.76 2.79 21.85
CA GLN A 72 12.39 3.28 21.68
C GLN A 72 11.37 2.15 21.83
N ILE A 73 11.61 1.21 22.75
CA ILE A 73 10.57 0.26 23.14
C ILE A 73 9.57 1.06 23.98
N VAL A 74 8.40 1.31 23.42
CA VAL A 74 7.27 1.89 24.14
C VAL A 74 6.48 0.76 24.76
N ASP A 75 6.33 0.79 26.09
CA ASP A 75 5.41 -0.10 26.79
C ASP A 75 3.98 0.31 26.44
N ILE A 76 3.21 -0.63 25.88
CA ILE A 76 1.82 -0.44 25.47
C ILE A 76 0.86 -1.37 26.25
N THR A 77 1.29 -1.86 27.41
CA THR A 77 0.54 -2.86 28.18
C THR A 77 -0.85 -2.35 28.57
N ASP A 78 -0.99 -1.06 28.85
CA ASP A 78 -2.25 -0.47 29.30
C ASP A 78 -3.21 -0.24 28.12
N GLU A 79 -2.69 0.08 26.93
CA GLU A 79 -3.43 0.15 25.67
C GLU A 79 -3.99 -1.22 25.27
N VAL A 80 -3.22 -2.29 25.51
CA VAL A 80 -3.68 -3.67 25.29
C VAL A 80 -4.76 -4.08 26.29
N ARG A 81 -4.72 -3.54 27.52
CA ARG A 81 -5.76 -3.79 28.54
C ARG A 81 -7.00 -2.92 28.37
N GLY A 82 -6.97 -1.93 27.47
CA GLY A 82 -8.08 -1.04 27.17
C GLY A 82 -8.18 0.21 28.06
N GLY A 83 -7.14 0.52 28.84
CA GLY A 83 -7.13 1.59 29.85
C GLY A 83 -7.60 1.15 31.22
#